data_AF-A0A7S7QJ32-F1
#
_entry.id   AF-A0A7S7QJ32-F1
#
_cell.length_a   1.000
_cell.length_b   1.000
_cell.length_c   1.000
_cell.angle_alpha   90.00
_cell.angle_beta   90.00
_cell.angle_gamma   90.00
#
_symmetry.space_group_name_H-M   'P 1'
#
loop_
_entity.id
_entity.type
_entity.pdbx_description
1 polymer ?
#
loop_
_entity_poly.entity_id
_entity_poly.type
_entity_poly.pdbx_seq_one_letter_code
_entity_poly.pdbx_strand_id
1 'polypeptide(L)' 'MAQSAAAEQSYMREGDIVDLRVGQRVLVDDGSCPAGQIKQVVGSRLSQNGVVRTSSCVPRLAKK' A
#
# COMPACT_ATOMS: atom_id res chain seq x y z
N MET A 1 14.45 5.75 -22.32
CA MET A 1 13.25 5.83 -21.45
C MET A 1 13.64 5.18 -20.12
N ALA A 2 14.16 5.98 -19.19
CA ALA A 2 14.74 5.51 -17.95
C ALA A 2 14.07 6.24 -16.79
N GLN A 3 13.30 5.49 -16.00
CA GLN A 3 13.05 5.80 -14.59
C GLN A 3 12.82 4.49 -13.87
N SER A 4 13.95 3.83 -13.62
CA SER A 4 14.16 2.88 -12.55
C SER A 4 13.96 3.62 -11.23
N ALA A 5 12.81 3.44 -10.61
CA ALA A 5 12.61 3.65 -9.19
C ALA A 5 11.63 2.56 -8.77
N ALA A 6 11.94 1.86 -7.68
CA ALA A 6 10.91 1.16 -6.93
C ALA A 6 9.91 2.22 -6.44
N ALA A 7 8.99 2.60 -7.32
CA ALA A 7 7.91 3.49 -6.96
C ALA A 7 7.12 2.74 -5.90
N GLU A 8 7.08 3.30 -4.69
CA GLU A 8 5.98 3.06 -3.77
C GLU A 8 4.72 3.35 -4.57
N GLN A 9 4.13 2.29 -5.15
CA GLN A 9 2.96 2.42 -6.00
C GLN A 9 1.85 2.92 -5.10
N SER A 10 1.55 4.21 -5.26
CA SER A 10 0.44 4.87 -4.61
C SER A 10 -0.81 4.56 -5.41
N TYR A 11 -1.65 3.68 -4.87
CA TYR A 11 -2.88 3.28 -5.52
C TYR A 11 -4.03 4.17 -5.06
N MET A 12 -4.98 4.45 -5.96
CA MET A 12 -6.20 5.17 -5.61
C MET A 12 -7.22 4.26 -4.90
N ARG A 13 -7.11 2.94 -5.07
CA ARG A 13 -7.98 1.93 -4.42
C ARG A 13 -7.19 0.68 -4.07
N GLU A 14 -7.59 0.00 -2.99
CA GLU A 14 -6.99 -1.29 -2.59
C GLU A 14 -7.15 -2.40 -3.64
N GLY A 15 -8.24 -2.36 -4.41
CA GLY A 15 -8.54 -3.34 -5.45
C GLY A 15 -7.58 -3.30 -6.65
N ASP A 16 -6.87 -2.19 -6.85
CA ASP A 16 -5.90 -2.04 -7.94
C ASP A 16 -4.53 -2.69 -7.61
N ILE A 17 -4.35 -3.08 -6.34
CA ILE A 17 -3.16 -3.83 -5.93
C ILE A 17 -3.30 -5.26 -6.45
N VAL A 18 -2.79 -5.53 -7.65
CA VAL A 18 -2.90 -6.86 -8.28
C VAL A 18 -1.81 -7.82 -7.78
N ASP A 19 -0.56 -7.34 -7.60
CA ASP A 19 0.60 -8.16 -7.20
C ASP A 19 1.16 -7.74 -5.82
N LEU A 20 0.35 -7.82 -4.75
CA LEU A 20 0.88 -7.57 -3.40
C LEU A 20 1.68 -8.77 -2.91
N ARG A 21 2.97 -8.56 -2.62
CA ARG A 21 3.85 -9.61 -2.08
C ARG A 21 3.89 -9.58 -0.55
N VAL A 22 4.19 -10.72 0.06
CA VAL A 22 4.42 -10.78 1.50
C VAL A 22 5.61 -9.90 1.87
N GLY A 23 5.45 -9.06 2.88
CA GLY A 23 6.44 -8.07 3.30
C GLY A 23 6.41 -6.77 2.50
N GLN A 24 5.70 -6.72 1.36
CA GLN A 24 5.52 -5.50 0.59
C GLN A 24 4.51 -4.58 1.28
N ARG A 25 4.83 -3.29 1.27
CA ARG A 25 3.98 -2.22 1.80
C ARG A 25 3.65 -1.27 0.66
N VAL A 26 2.38 -0.93 0.54
CA VAL A 26 1.90 0.06 -0.43
C VAL A 26 1.06 1.09 0.30
N LEU A 27 1.01 2.30 -0.25
CA LEU A 27 0.23 3.40 0.30
C LEU A 27 -0.96 3.64 -0.63
N VAL A 28 -2.14 3.82 -0.05
CA VAL A 28 -3.41 3.97 -0.77
C VAL A 28 -4.10 5.23 -0.25
N ASP A 29 -4.44 6.14 -1.15
CA ASP A 29 -5.09 7.41 -0.81
C ASP A 29 -6.54 7.39 -1.31
N ASP A 30 -7.34 6.51 -0.72
CA ASP A 30 -8.76 6.27 -1.10
C ASP A 30 -9.74 7.19 -0.35
N GLY A 31 -9.23 8.10 0.50
CA GLY A 31 -10.06 8.94 1.39
C GLY A 31 -10.71 8.18 2.56
N SER A 32 -10.47 6.87 2.66
CA SER A 32 -10.90 6.03 3.80
C SER A 32 -10.23 6.41 5.14
N CYS A 33 -9.09 7.12 5.12
CA CYS A 33 -8.37 7.56 6.31
C CYS A 33 -8.56 9.07 6.55
N PRO A 34 -8.52 9.53 7.82
CA PRO A 34 -8.72 10.93 8.17
C PRO A 34 -7.60 11.84 7.62
N ALA A 35 -7.88 13.15 7.56
CA ALA A 35 -6.96 14.14 7.02
C ALA A 35 -5.57 14.07 7.68
N GLY A 36 -4.52 14.02 6.86
CA GLY A 36 -3.13 13.85 7.31
C GLY A 36 -2.70 12.40 7.52
N GLN A 37 -3.56 11.42 7.25
CA GLN A 37 -3.23 9.99 7.24
C GLN A 37 -3.35 9.42 5.83
N ILE A 38 -2.67 8.31 5.58
CA ILE A 38 -2.74 7.53 4.34
C ILE A 38 -2.95 6.06 4.70
N LYS A 39 -3.68 5.33 3.85
CA LYS A 39 -3.96 3.91 4.11
C LYS A 39 -2.75 3.10 3.69
N GLN A 40 -2.05 2.49 4.64
CA GLN A 40 -0.97 1.57 4.35
C GLN A 40 -1.54 0.15 4.24
N VAL A 41 -1.28 -0.52 3.13
CA VAL A 41 -1.66 -1.92 2.91
C VAL A 41 -0.40 -2.76 2.86
N VAL A 42 -0.33 -3.78 3.70
CA VAL A 42 0.83 -4.67 3.83
C VAL A 42 0.43 -6.09 3.51
N GLY A 43 1.26 -6.79 2.72
CA GLY A 43 1.17 -8.23 2.58
C GLY A 43 1.69 -8.91 3.84
N SER A 44 0.80 -9.22 4.78
CA SER A 44 1.19 -9.70 6.11
C SER A 44 1.71 -11.13 6.08
N ARG A 45 1.04 -12.02 5.35
CA ARG A 45 1.40 -13.44 5.27
C ARG A 45 0.84 -14.10 4.03
N LEU A 46 1.48 -15.18 3.59
CA LEU A 46 0.93 -16.06 2.56
C LEU A 46 -0.08 -17.02 3.22
N SER A 47 -1.27 -17.14 2.62
CA SER A 47 -2.29 -18.13 2.97
C SER A 47 -2.58 -19.02 1.76
N GLN A 48 -3.36 -20.10 1.94
CA GLN A 48 -3.75 -21.01 0.87
C GLN A 48 -4.51 -20.31 -0.28
N ASN A 49 -5.19 -19.19 0.02
CA ASN A 49 -5.92 -18.39 -0.95
C ASN A 49 -5.09 -17.19 -1.48
N GLY A 50 -3.78 -17.14 -1.21
CA GLY A 50 -2.90 -16.05 -1.61
C GLY A 50 -2.44 -15.15 -0.47
N VAL A 51 -1.93 -13.96 -0.80
CA VAL A 51 -1.35 -13.03 0.18
C VAL A 51 -2.44 -12.33 0.98
N VAL A 52 -2.42 -12.54 2.30
CA VAL A 52 -3.28 -11.83 3.25
C VAL A 52 -2.81 -10.39 3.35
N ARG A 53 -3.72 -9.48 3.06
CA ARG A 53 -3.49 -8.03 3.11
C ARG A 53 -3.98 -7.49 4.45
N THR A 54 -3.21 -6.59 5.05
CA THR A 54 -3.62 -5.84 6.24
C THR A 54 -3.54 -4.36 5.91
N SER A 55 -4.68 -3.68 6.00
CA SER A 55 -4.78 -2.23 5.84
C SER A 55 -4.79 -1.53 7.20
N SER A 56 -4.08 -0.42 7.31
CA SER A 56 -4.05 0.42 8.51
C SER A 56 -3.80 1.87 8.12
N CYS A 57 -4.50 2.81 8.77
CA CYS A 57 -4.24 4.22 8.56
C CYS A 57 -2.97 4.62 9.32
N VAL A 58 -1.99 5.15 8.60
CA VAL A 58 -0.73 5.66 9.16
C VAL A 58 -0.61 7.15 8.88
N PRO A 59 0.05 7.93 9.75
CA PRO A 59 0.32 9.33 9.46
C PRO A 59 1.09 9.44 8.16
N ARG A 60 0.65 10.36 7.28
CA ARG A 60 1.29 10.64 6.00
C ARG A 60 2.60 11.37 6.29
N LEU A 61 3.64 10.62 6.63
CA LEU A 61 4.99 11.13 6.84
C LEU A 61 5.49 11.64 5.49
N ALA A 62 5.29 12.93 5.22
CA ALA A 62 5.97 13.62 4.15
C ALA A 62 7.47 13.46 4.41
N LYS A 63 8.12 12.64 3.60
CA LYS A 63 9.58 12.47 3.62
C LYS A 63 10.18 13.86 3.45
N LYS A 64 10.83 14.36 4.49
CA LYS A 64 11.40 15.71 4.55
C LYS A 64 12.62 15.83 3.65
#